data_AF-A0A327XZK9-F1
#
_entry.id   AF-A0A327XZK9-F1
#
_cell.length_a   1.000
_cell.length_b   1.000
_cell.length_c   1.000
_cell.angle_alpha   90.00
_cell.angle_beta   90.00
_cell.angle_gamma   90.00
#
_symmetry.space_group_name_H-M   'P 1'
#
loop_
_entity.id
_entity.type
_entity.pdbx_description
1 polymer ?
#
loop_
_entity_poly.entity_id
_entity_poly.type
_entity_poly.pdbx_seq_one_letter_code
_entity_poly.pdbx_strand_id
1 'polypeptide(L)'
;RQTIPIIPIRKNGRAWKEDCPAAKARNETLRAAKRYGRAFWKHWTGYHARSRAEAKMRGIKAFGERIAARDPDRQTAEIHIRIALMNRCSALGTAAIVRVA
;
A
#
# COMPACT_ATOMS: atom_id res chain seq x y z
N ARG A 1 -3.13 17.93 8.82
CA ARG A 1 -3.15 16.65 9.58
C ARG A 1 -1.74 16.07 9.57
N GLN A 2 -1.14 15.83 10.73
CA GLN A 2 0.17 15.16 10.81
C GLN A 2 -0.02 13.68 10.46
N THR A 3 0.63 13.21 9.41
CA THR A 3 0.58 11.81 8.97
C THR A 3 1.69 11.02 9.65
N ILE A 4 1.32 10.05 10.49
CA ILE A 4 2.30 9.15 11.11
C ILE A 4 2.64 8.04 10.10
N PRO A 5 3.90 7.89 9.67
CA PRO A 5 4.27 6.87 8.70
C PRO A 5 4.16 5.47 9.31
N ILE A 6 3.21 4.67 8.83
CA ILE A 6 3.03 3.25 9.21
C ILE A 6 4.00 2.40 8.38
N ILE A 7 5.23 2.24 8.87
CA ILE A 7 6.26 1.43 8.21
C ILE A 7 6.42 0.12 8.97
N PRO A 8 6.09 -1.05 8.37
CA PRO A 8 6.26 -2.32 9.03
C PRO A 8 7.74 -2.62 9.24
N ILE A 9 8.08 -3.13 10.42
CA ILE A 9 9.45 -3.53 10.72
C ILE A 9 9.68 -5.00 10.35
N ARG A 10 10.89 -5.29 9.88
CA ARG A 10 11.33 -6.65 9.53
C ARG A 10 11.37 -7.53 10.78
N LYS A 11 11.23 -8.84 10.61
CA LYS A 11 11.23 -9.82 11.72
C LYS A 11 12.45 -9.67 12.65
N ASN A 12 13.62 -9.35 12.07
CA ASN A 12 14.89 -9.19 12.80
C ASN A 12 15.26 -7.71 13.02
N GLY A 13 14.28 -6.80 12.98
CA GLY A 13 14.52 -5.38 13.21
C GLY A 13 15.07 -5.11 14.61
N ARG A 14 16.14 -4.32 14.68
CA ARG A 14 16.73 -3.84 15.93
C ARG A 14 16.34 -2.39 16.18
N ALA A 15 16.30 -2.01 17.45
CA ALA A 15 16.08 -0.62 17.83
C ALA A 15 17.25 0.23 17.33
N TRP A 16 16.95 1.42 16.82
CA TRP A 16 17.94 2.42 16.49
C TRP A 16 18.28 3.27 17.72
N LYS A 17 19.40 3.99 17.67
CA LYS A 17 19.66 5.06 18.64
C LYS A 17 18.55 6.12 18.49
N GLU A 18 17.97 6.56 19.59
CA GLU A 18 16.83 7.50 19.58
C GLU A 18 17.28 8.95 19.42
N ASP A 19 18.09 9.21 18.39
CA ASP A 19 18.69 10.52 18.08
C ASP A 19 17.74 11.48 17.34
N CYS A 20 16.68 10.97 16.72
CA CYS A 20 15.70 11.76 15.97
C CYS A 20 14.25 11.28 16.19
N PRO A 21 13.24 12.14 15.91
CA PRO A 21 11.83 11.78 16.02
C PRO A 21 11.44 10.55 15.19
N ALA A 22 12.05 10.39 14.01
CA ALA A 22 11.82 9.23 13.15
C ALA A 22 12.30 7.92 13.80
N ALA A 23 13.46 7.94 14.49
CA ALA A 23 13.97 6.79 15.22
C ALA A 23 13.07 6.42 16.40
N LYS A 24 12.52 7.41 17.12
CA LYS A 24 11.57 7.18 18.21
C LYS A 24 10.28 6.49 17.72
N ALA A 25 9.64 7.04 16.68
CA ALA A 25 8.42 6.47 16.11
C ALA A 25 8.63 5.05 15.54
N ARG A 26 9.80 4.80 14.92
CA ARG A 26 10.19 3.47 14.45
C ARG A 26 10.38 2.50 15.63
N ASN A 27 11.11 2.90 16.66
CA ASN A 27 11.35 2.03 17.81
C ASN A 27 10.05 1.69 18.56
N GLU A 28 9.12 2.63 18.64
CA GLU A 28 7.77 2.39 19.18
C GLU A 28 7.01 1.34 18.36
N THR A 29 7.04 1.46 17.02
CA THR A 29 6.48 0.44 16.12
C THR A 29 7.11 -0.93 16.37
N LEU A 30 8.42 -1.00 16.60
CA LEU A 30 9.13 -2.25 16.89
C LEU A 30 8.68 -2.86 18.23
N ARG A 31 8.55 -2.02 19.26
CA ARG A 31 8.08 -2.42 20.59
C ARG A 31 6.65 -2.95 20.51
N ALA A 32 5.75 -2.24 19.83
CA ALA A 32 4.37 -2.64 19.64
C ALA A 32 4.25 -3.98 18.88
N ALA A 33 5.00 -4.14 17.77
CA ALA A 33 4.99 -5.37 16.98
C ALA A 33 5.57 -6.57 17.75
N LYS A 34 6.56 -6.36 18.63
CA LYS A 34 7.10 -7.41 19.52
C LYS A 34 6.11 -7.79 20.61
N ARG A 35 5.41 -6.81 21.20
CA ARG A 35 4.50 -7.03 22.32
C ARG A 35 3.19 -7.72 21.91
N TYR A 36 2.57 -7.23 20.84
CA TYR A 36 1.23 -7.69 20.42
C TYR A 36 1.26 -8.67 19.25
N GLY A 37 2.44 -8.92 18.68
CA GLY A 37 2.60 -9.72 17.48
C GLY A 37 2.36 -8.91 16.20
N ARG A 38 3.10 -9.27 15.15
CA ARG A 38 3.12 -8.53 13.88
C ARG A 38 1.79 -8.57 13.13
N ALA A 39 1.07 -9.69 13.18
CA ALA A 39 -0.20 -9.84 12.49
C ALA A 39 -1.26 -8.90 13.07
N PHE A 40 -1.40 -8.90 14.40
CA PHE A 40 -2.29 -8.00 15.12
C PHE A 40 -1.93 -6.53 14.87
N TRP A 41 -0.65 -6.17 15.01
CA TRP A 41 -0.19 -4.80 14.75
C TRP A 41 -0.55 -4.31 13.34
N LYS A 42 -0.38 -5.15 12.31
CA LYS A 42 -0.74 -4.80 10.92
C LYS A 42 -2.23 -4.56 10.73
N HIS A 43 -3.07 -5.31 11.43
CA HIS A 43 -4.51 -5.15 11.38
C HIS A 43 -4.92 -3.85 12.08
N TRP A 44 -4.48 -3.66 13.33
CA TRP A 44 -4.80 -2.48 14.14
C TRP A 44 -4.32 -1.15 13.52
N THR A 45 -3.13 -1.14 12.91
CA THR A 45 -2.59 0.07 12.26
C THR A 45 -3.18 0.36 10.88
N GLY A 46 -4.02 -0.51 10.33
CA GLY A 46 -4.52 -0.33 8.96
C GLY A 46 -3.44 -0.49 7.88
N TYR A 47 -2.29 -1.11 8.18
CA TYR A 47 -1.21 -1.36 7.22
C TYR A 47 -1.70 -2.09 5.96
N HIS A 48 -2.73 -2.93 6.09
CA HIS A 48 -3.32 -3.63 4.95
C HIS A 48 -3.89 -2.67 3.89
N ALA A 49 -4.52 -1.57 4.30
CA ALA A 49 -5.04 -0.56 3.37
C ALA A 49 -3.90 0.10 2.57
N ARG A 50 -2.80 0.46 3.24
CA ARG A 50 -1.59 0.97 2.59
C ARG A 50 -1.03 -0.04 1.58
N SER A 51 -0.89 -1.30 1.98
CA SER A 51 -0.36 -2.35 1.12
C SER A 51 -1.23 -2.57 -0.13
N ARG A 52 -2.57 -2.50 0.00
CA ARG A 52 -3.49 -2.58 -1.13
C ARG A 52 -3.37 -1.38 -2.06
N ALA A 53 -3.20 -0.17 -1.52
CA ALA A 53 -2.96 1.02 -2.32
C ALA A 53 -1.65 0.92 -3.10
N GLU A 54 -0.55 0.51 -2.46
CA GLU A 54 0.75 0.27 -3.12
C GLU A 54 0.63 -0.78 -4.24
N ALA A 55 -0.11 -1.88 -4.00
CA ALA A 55 -0.36 -2.90 -5.01
C ALA A 55 -1.19 -2.36 -6.20
N LYS A 56 -2.23 -1.55 -5.95
CA LYS A 56 -3.00 -0.91 -7.02
C LYS A 56 -2.18 0.10 -7.82
N MET A 57 -1.33 0.88 -7.15
CA MET A 57 -0.40 1.79 -7.83
C MET A 57 0.59 1.04 -8.73
N ARG A 58 1.09 -0.12 -8.30
CA ARG A 58 1.92 -0.99 -9.16
C ARG A 58 1.15 -1.42 -10.41
N GLY A 59 -0.13 -1.77 -10.28
CA GLY A 59 -1.00 -2.08 -11.41
C GLY A 59 -1.14 -0.92 -12.40
N ILE A 60 -1.44 0.30 -11.91
CA ILE A 60 -1.56 1.49 -12.75
C ILE A 60 -0.27 1.78 -13.54
N LYS A 61 0.90 1.56 -12.93
CA LYS A 61 2.21 1.72 -13.60
C LYS A 61 2.46 0.70 -14.70
N ALA A 62 1.84 -0.48 -14.65
CA ALA A 62 1.96 -1.48 -15.71
C ALA A 62 1.22 -1.05 -17.00
N PHE A 63 0.24 -0.16 -16.89
CA PHE A 63 -0.50 0.42 -18.03
C PHE A 63 0.18 1.69 -18.62
N GLY A 64 1.44 1.96 -18.24
CA GLY A 64 2.26 3.03 -18.81
C GLY A 64 3.30 3.56 -17.82
N GLU A 65 4.54 3.76 -18.29
CA GLU A 65 5.69 4.12 -17.45
C GLU A 65 5.52 5.47 -16.74
N ARG A 66 4.92 6.47 -17.41
CA ARG A 66 4.76 7.86 -16.91
C ARG A 66 3.41 8.42 -17.32
N ILE A 67 2.95 9.46 -16.64
CA ILE A 67 1.80 10.26 -17.07
C ILE A 67 2.30 11.22 -18.17
N ALA A 68 1.76 11.08 -19.37
CA ALA A 68 2.24 11.82 -20.54
C ALA A 68 1.67 13.25 -20.60
N ALA A 69 0.44 13.43 -20.10
CA ALA A 69 -0.19 14.73 -20.04
C ALA A 69 0.59 15.72 -19.16
N ARG A 70 0.78 16.95 -19.65
CA ARG A 70 1.40 18.04 -18.88
C ARG A 70 0.39 18.87 -18.10
N ASP A 71 -0.84 18.92 -18.59
CA ASP A 71 -1.94 19.67 -17.98
C ASP A 71 -2.63 18.83 -16.89
N PRO A 72 -2.86 19.36 -15.67
CA PRO A 72 -3.40 18.60 -14.54
C PRO A 72 -4.74 17.91 -14.81
N ASP A 73 -5.66 18.55 -15.55
CA ASP A 73 -6.96 17.96 -15.86
C ASP A 73 -6.81 16.79 -16.82
N ARG A 74 -5.91 16.93 -17.81
CA ARG A 74 -5.56 15.83 -18.71
C ARG A 74 -4.80 14.70 -18.00
N GLN A 75 -4.01 14.99 -16.96
CA GLN A 75 -3.39 13.96 -16.12
C GLN A 75 -4.45 13.15 -15.35
N THR A 76 -5.43 13.84 -14.78
CA THR A 76 -6.58 13.20 -14.11
C THR A 76 -7.32 12.28 -15.07
N ALA A 77 -7.64 12.77 -16.27
CA ALA A 77 -8.30 11.98 -17.30
C ALA A 77 -7.48 10.74 -17.70
N GLU A 78 -6.17 10.89 -17.90
CA GLU A 78 -5.25 9.78 -18.21
C GLU A 78 -5.26 8.71 -17.12
N ILE A 79 -5.21 9.11 -15.83
CA ILE A 79 -5.29 8.19 -14.70
C ILE A 79 -6.65 7.47 -14.68
N HIS A 80 -7.76 8.18 -14.87
CA HIS A 80 -9.09 7.58 -14.89
C HIS A 80 -9.26 6.55 -16.00
N ILE A 81 -8.75 6.83 -17.21
CA ILE A 81 -8.76 5.89 -18.33
C ILE A 81 -7.97 4.62 -17.97
N ARG A 82 -6.76 4.76 -17.40
CA ARG A 82 -5.95 3.60 -16.96
C ARG A 82 -6.68 2.76 -15.91
N ILE A 83 -7.36 3.40 -14.96
CA ILE A 83 -8.16 2.70 -13.94
C ILE A 83 -9.32 1.94 -14.60
N ALA A 84 -10.04 2.56 -15.54
CA ALA A 84 -11.13 1.92 -16.26
C ALA A 84 -10.65 0.68 -17.04
N LEU A 85 -9.52 0.79 -17.75
CA LEU A 85 -8.89 -0.32 -18.45
C LEU A 85 -8.50 -1.45 -17.50
N MET A 86 -7.78 -1.14 -16.41
CA MET A 86 -7.38 -2.11 -15.40
C MET A 86 -8.58 -2.86 -14.80
N ASN A 87 -9.67 -2.15 -14.48
CA ASN A 87 -10.88 -2.75 -13.94
C ASN A 87 -11.55 -3.67 -14.97
N ARG A 88 -11.61 -3.28 -16.24
CA ARG A 88 -12.16 -4.12 -17.32
C ARG A 88 -11.33 -5.38 -17.54
N CYS A 89 -10.00 -5.28 -17.58
CA CYS A 89 -9.12 -6.45 -17.66
C CYS A 89 -9.31 -7.38 -16.46
N SER A 90 -9.48 -6.83 -15.25
CA SER A 90 -9.74 -7.63 -14.04
C SER A 90 -11.07 -8.39 -14.14
N ALA A 91 -12.13 -7.73 -14.63
CA ALA A 91 -13.44 -8.36 -14.83
C ALA A 91 -13.38 -9.48 -15.86
N LEU A 92 -12.70 -9.26 -16.99
CA LEU A 92 -12.54 -10.26 -18.05
C LEU A 92 -11.67 -11.45 -17.62
N GLY A 93 -10.67 -11.23 -16.77
CA GLY A 93 -9.77 -12.28 -16.27
C GLY A 93 -10.30 -13.03 -15.05
N THR A 94 -11.49 -12.69 -14.53
CA THR A 94 -12.06 -13.38 -13.36
C THR A 94 -12.77 -14.64 -13.81
N ALA A 95 -12.23 -15.81 -13.45
CA ALA A 95 -12.89 -17.09 -13.69
C ALA A 95 -14.15 -17.23 -12.83
N ALA A 96 -15.24 -17.73 -13.42
CA ALA A 96 -16.41 -18.15 -12.67
C ALA A 96 -16.13 -19.50 -12.00
N ILE A 97 -15.90 -19.49 -10.69
CA ILE A 97 -15.74 -20.72 -9.91
C ILE A 97 -17.12 -21.13 -9.40
N VAL A 98 -17.63 -22.26 -9.89
CA VAL A 98 -18.89 -22.85 -9.44
C VAL A 98 -18.57 -24.06 -8.56
N ARG A 99 -19.15 -24.10 -7.35
CA ARG A 99 -19.07 -25.29 -6.50
C ARG A 99 -20.07 -26.32 -7.02
N VAL A 100 -19.59 -27.46 -7.47
CA VAL A 100 -20.42 -28.61 -7.86
C VAL A 100 -20.62 -29.49 -6.61
N ALA A 101 -21.86 -29.93 -6.40
CA ALA A 101 -22.25 -30.83 -5.31
C ALA A 101 -21.83 -32.28 -5.57
#